data_AF-A0AAE9GIG1-F1
#
_entry.id   AF-A0AAE9GIG1-F1
#
_cell.length_a   1.000
_cell.length_b   1.000
_cell.length_c   1.000
_cell.angle_alpha   90.00
_cell.angle_beta   90.00
_cell.angle_gamma   90.00
#
_symmetry.space_group_name_H-M   'P 1'
#
loop_
_entity.id
_entity.type
_entity.pdbx_description
1 polymer ?
#
loop_
_entity_poly.entity_id
_entity_poly.type
_entity_poly.pdbx_seq_one_letter_code
_entity_poly.pdbx_strand_id
1 'polypeptide(L)'
;MEAELEEEIAREQEILTLCETILEEPDLSEEEMTEVLETILEYEFDELEEELGRVSGRYKGRKIYRKIEIVRTYLKGEANRLIEGFKETDADTLYFLMSNLRWRLDEFPDVSILLSALRYHVRNQEPIDDKKQRKEYIQSYRYTIYQTFGILIDISEALDDANLEVLEQDKDLEKLLVYWQFEILEQFSKIYETRRESPYYKKLGWFKRWALGGYVTRTRDALYMYSSKKAELEKSKSPNEKRGGNTKKRRRKR
;
A
#
# COMPACT_ATOMS: atom_id res chain seq x y z
N MET A 1 8.14 29.53 8.15
CA MET A 1 8.04 28.28 8.94
C MET A 1 6.78 28.22 9.79
N GLU A 2 6.57 29.04 10.84
CA GLU A 2 5.31 29.00 11.62
C GLU A 2 4.09 29.46 10.81
N ALA A 3 4.18 30.60 10.11
CA ALA A 3 3.07 31.12 9.30
C ALA A 3 2.72 30.24 8.07
N GLU A 4 3.71 29.58 7.47
CA GLU A 4 3.50 28.65 6.34
C GLU A 4 2.82 27.36 6.81
N LEU A 5 3.16 26.89 8.02
CA LEU A 5 2.55 25.71 8.63
C LEU A 5 1.09 25.98 9.05
N GLU A 6 0.81 27.16 9.60
CA GLU A 6 -0.56 27.57 9.93
C GLU A 6 -1.44 27.66 8.67
N GLU A 7 -0.89 28.14 7.55
CA GLU A 7 -1.59 28.19 6.27
C GLU A 7 -1.88 26.78 5.71
N GLU A 8 -0.93 25.85 5.82
CA GLU A 8 -1.11 24.46 5.40
C GLU A 8 -2.19 23.75 6.23
N ILE A 9 -2.17 23.91 7.56
CA ILE A 9 -3.19 23.34 8.45
C ILE A 9 -4.58 23.92 8.16
N ALA A 10 -4.68 25.24 7.95
CA ALA A 10 -5.94 25.87 7.61
C ALA A 10 -6.50 25.32 6.29
N ARG A 11 -5.63 25.13 5.30
CA ARG A 11 -6.00 24.54 4.01
C ARG A 11 -6.47 23.10 4.14
N GLU A 12 -5.75 22.25 4.87
CA GLU A 12 -6.19 20.86 5.11
C GLU A 12 -7.56 20.82 5.80
N GLN A 13 -7.80 21.72 6.75
CA GLN A 13 -9.09 21.81 7.45
C GLN A 13 -10.22 22.27 6.52
N GLU A 14 -9.95 23.21 5.62
CA GLU A 14 -10.92 23.63 4.59
C GLU A 14 -11.28 22.46 3.65
N ILE A 15 -10.29 21.66 3.24
CA ILE A 15 -10.51 20.48 2.39
C ILE A 15 -11.33 19.42 3.14
N LEU A 16 -11.01 19.17 4.41
CA LEU A 16 -11.77 18.24 5.25
C LEU A 16 -13.25 18.66 5.33
N THR A 17 -13.54 19.93 5.63
CA THR A 17 -14.91 20.45 5.71
C THR A 17 -15.63 20.39 4.36
N LEU A 18 -14.92 20.58 3.25
CA LEU A 18 -15.50 20.39 1.92
C LEU A 18 -15.90 18.92 1.70
N CYS A 19 -15.03 17.97 2.04
CA CYS A 19 -15.36 16.54 1.95
C CYS A 19 -16.57 16.18 2.82
N GLU A 20 -16.64 16.67 4.07
CA GLU A 20 -17.81 16.47 4.95
C GLU A 20 -19.10 16.96 4.28
N THR A 21 -19.07 18.19 3.75
CA THR A 21 -20.24 18.81 3.10
C THR A 21 -20.71 18.01 1.89
N ILE A 22 -19.78 17.55 1.04
CA ILE A 22 -20.12 16.76 -0.14
C ILE A 22 -20.70 15.39 0.24
N LEU A 23 -20.18 14.73 1.27
CA LEU A 23 -20.68 13.42 1.71
C LEU A 23 -22.13 13.50 2.24
N GLU A 24 -22.53 14.64 2.82
CA GLU A 24 -23.90 14.86 3.26
C GLU A 24 -24.90 14.91 2.09
N GLU A 25 -24.45 15.25 0.87
CA GLU A 25 -25.33 15.41 -0.30
C GLU A 25 -26.05 14.11 -0.66
N PRO A 26 -27.41 14.11 -0.72
CA PRO A 26 -28.19 12.90 -0.94
C PRO A 26 -28.04 12.30 -2.35
N ASP A 27 -27.75 13.15 -3.34
CA ASP A 27 -27.73 12.79 -4.77
C ASP A 27 -26.31 12.73 -5.36
N LEU A 28 -25.29 12.55 -4.51
CA LEU A 28 -23.89 12.47 -4.91
C LEU A 28 -23.63 11.34 -5.93
N SER A 29 -23.11 11.69 -7.10
CA SER A 29 -22.83 10.75 -8.19
C SER A 29 -21.65 9.80 -7.87
N GLU A 30 -21.47 8.74 -8.66
CA GLU A 30 -20.32 7.83 -8.48
C GLU A 30 -18.98 8.51 -8.81
N GLU A 31 -18.99 9.49 -9.71
CA GLU A 31 -17.80 10.25 -10.12
C GLU A 31 -17.38 11.20 -9.00
N GLU A 32 -18.31 12.02 -8.49
CA GLU A 32 -18.04 12.91 -7.36
C GLU A 32 -17.63 12.13 -6.10
N MET A 33 -18.29 11.00 -5.82
CA MET A 33 -17.87 10.12 -4.72
C MET A 33 -16.47 9.56 -4.95
N THR A 34 -16.07 9.26 -6.18
CA THR A 34 -14.69 8.81 -6.46
C THR A 34 -13.69 9.91 -6.12
N GLU A 35 -13.93 11.14 -6.58
CA GLU A 35 -13.06 12.29 -6.32
C GLU A 35 -12.91 12.58 -4.81
N VAL A 36 -14.01 12.46 -4.06
CA VAL A 36 -13.97 12.59 -2.60
C VAL A 36 -13.12 11.50 -1.96
N LEU A 37 -13.27 10.24 -2.38
CA LEU A 37 -12.46 9.14 -1.85
C LEU A 37 -10.96 9.29 -2.18
N GLU A 38 -10.62 9.80 -3.36
CA GLU A 38 -9.23 10.11 -3.75
C GLU A 38 -8.64 11.17 -2.82
N THR A 39 -9.38 12.26 -2.60
CA THR A 39 -9.00 13.32 -1.67
C THR A 39 -8.81 12.79 -0.24
N ILE A 40 -9.73 11.95 0.25
CA ILE A 40 -9.64 11.35 1.58
C ILE A 40 -8.37 10.50 1.72
N LEU A 41 -7.98 9.76 0.69
CA LEU A 41 -6.75 8.95 0.71
C LEU A 41 -5.50 9.80 0.61
N GLU A 42 -5.50 10.87 -0.18
CA GLU A 42 -4.36 11.77 -0.36
C GLU A 42 -3.96 12.47 0.95
N TYR A 43 -4.95 12.86 1.75
CA TYR A 43 -4.79 13.56 3.03
C TYR A 43 -4.94 12.66 4.26
N GLU A 44 -5.36 11.39 4.07
CA GLU A 44 -5.57 10.40 5.12
C GLU A 44 -6.50 10.89 6.26
N PHE A 45 -7.63 11.50 5.90
CA PHE A 45 -8.63 12.01 6.85
C PHE A 45 -9.36 10.87 7.59
N ASP A 46 -8.79 10.41 8.71
CA ASP A 46 -9.33 9.34 9.54
C ASP A 46 -10.69 9.71 10.17
N GLU A 47 -10.94 11.01 10.34
CA GLU A 47 -12.19 11.55 10.86
C GLU A 47 -13.41 11.21 9.98
N LEU A 48 -13.21 10.96 8.67
CA LEU A 48 -14.29 10.70 7.71
C LEU A 48 -14.73 9.24 7.63
N GLU A 49 -14.12 8.33 8.40
CA GLU A 49 -14.47 6.90 8.34
C GLU A 49 -15.94 6.63 8.65
N GLU A 50 -16.47 7.24 9.72
CA GLU A 50 -17.86 7.04 10.14
C GLU A 50 -18.84 7.55 9.10
N GLU A 51 -18.56 8.72 8.53
CA GLU A 51 -19.41 9.37 7.53
C GLU A 51 -19.46 8.55 6.24
N LEU A 52 -18.30 8.09 5.78
CA LEU A 52 -18.21 7.10 4.69
C LEU A 52 -19.05 5.86 4.99
N GLY A 53 -19.13 5.44 6.26
CA GLY A 53 -19.99 4.34 6.68
C GLY A 53 -21.47 4.61 6.51
N ARG A 54 -21.93 5.80 6.90
CA ARG A 54 -23.33 6.23 6.78
C ARG A 54 -23.74 6.31 5.31
N VAL A 55 -22.92 6.94 4.48
CA VAL A 55 -23.23 7.15 3.05
C VAL A 55 -23.07 5.87 2.21
N SER A 56 -22.23 4.91 2.63
CA SER A 56 -21.99 3.67 1.89
C SER A 56 -23.27 2.89 1.55
N GLY A 57 -24.30 3.00 2.40
CA GLY A 57 -25.60 2.36 2.20
C GLY A 57 -26.27 2.75 0.88
N ARG A 58 -26.07 4.00 0.42
CA ARG A 58 -26.64 4.54 -0.82
C ARG A 58 -26.09 3.85 -2.08
N TYR A 59 -24.87 3.30 -1.98
CA TYR A 59 -24.15 2.74 -3.11
C TYR A 59 -24.17 1.20 -3.16
N LYS A 60 -24.88 0.53 -2.25
CA LYS A 60 -24.95 -0.94 -2.24
C LYS A 60 -25.35 -1.50 -3.61
N GLY A 61 -24.57 -2.46 -4.10
CA GLY A 61 -24.76 -3.08 -5.43
C GLY A 61 -24.12 -2.30 -6.58
N ARG A 62 -23.56 -1.11 -6.33
CA ARG A 62 -22.79 -0.33 -7.32
C ARG A 62 -21.30 -0.60 -7.19
N LYS A 63 -20.52 -0.25 -8.21
CA LYS A 63 -19.07 -0.48 -8.22
C LYS A 63 -18.32 0.35 -7.19
N ILE A 64 -18.71 1.62 -7.05
CA ILE A 64 -18.11 2.57 -6.11
C ILE A 64 -18.18 2.08 -4.66
N TYR A 65 -19.17 1.24 -4.32
CA TYR A 65 -19.30 0.67 -2.97
C TYR A 65 -18.04 -0.05 -2.50
N ARG A 66 -17.36 -0.81 -3.38
CA ARG A 66 -16.11 -1.49 -3.03
C ARG A 66 -14.97 -0.52 -2.75
N LYS A 67 -14.93 0.62 -3.45
CA LYS A 67 -13.95 1.69 -3.21
C LYS A 67 -14.20 2.37 -1.86
N ILE A 68 -15.46 2.63 -1.52
CA ILE A 68 -15.84 3.14 -0.19
C ILE A 68 -15.41 2.15 0.89
N GLU A 69 -15.68 0.85 0.71
CA GLU A 69 -15.28 -0.18 1.68
C GLU A 69 -13.77 -0.24 1.91
N ILE A 70 -12.95 -0.23 0.84
CA ILE A 70 -11.49 -0.28 0.99
C ILE A 70 -10.93 0.99 1.64
N VAL A 71 -11.45 2.17 1.31
CA VAL A 71 -11.02 3.44 1.93
C VAL A 71 -11.34 3.44 3.41
N ARG A 72 -12.58 3.09 3.79
CA ARG A 72 -12.95 2.97 5.21
C ARG A 72 -12.08 2.00 5.98
N THR A 73 -11.82 0.84 5.38
CA THR A 73 -11.00 -0.19 6.02
C THR A 73 -9.54 0.28 6.12
N TYR A 74 -9.06 1.08 5.17
CA TYR A 74 -7.75 1.71 5.21
C TYR A 74 -7.67 2.73 6.37
N LEU A 75 -8.64 3.64 6.49
CA LEU A 75 -8.70 4.62 7.59
C LEU A 75 -8.78 3.94 8.98
N LYS A 76 -9.35 2.72 9.07
CA LYS A 76 -9.34 1.90 10.30
C LYS A 76 -8.01 1.19 10.58
N GLY A 77 -7.07 1.20 9.65
CA GLY A 77 -5.85 0.39 9.73
C GLY A 77 -6.08 -1.11 9.54
N GLU A 78 -7.19 -1.51 8.89
CA GLU A 78 -7.56 -2.92 8.69
C GLU A 78 -7.49 -3.38 7.22
N ALA A 79 -7.11 -2.49 6.29
CA ALA A 79 -7.18 -2.77 4.85
C ALA A 79 -6.37 -3.99 4.42
N ASN A 80 -5.27 -4.32 5.11
CA ASN A 80 -4.50 -5.54 4.88
C ASN A 80 -5.36 -6.81 4.91
N ARG A 81 -6.23 -6.95 5.92
CA ARG A 81 -7.11 -8.11 6.08
C ARG A 81 -8.12 -8.20 4.95
N LEU A 82 -8.61 -7.06 4.48
CA LEU A 82 -9.54 -6.99 3.37
C LEU A 82 -8.85 -7.40 2.06
N ILE A 83 -7.64 -6.89 1.79
CA ILE A 83 -6.83 -7.23 0.61
C ILE A 83 -6.43 -8.72 0.61
N GLU A 84 -6.23 -9.33 1.77
CA GLU A 84 -5.99 -10.78 1.86
C GLU A 84 -7.16 -11.62 1.32
N GLY A 85 -8.39 -11.12 1.43
CA GLY A 85 -9.59 -11.74 0.89
C GLY A 85 -9.90 -11.40 -0.58
N PHE A 86 -9.17 -10.47 -1.21
CA PHE A 86 -9.43 -10.04 -2.58
C PHE A 86 -9.17 -11.14 -3.61
N LYS A 87 -10.03 -11.16 -4.62
CA LYS A 87 -9.97 -12.00 -5.82
C LYS A 87 -9.57 -11.18 -7.05
N GLU A 88 -9.28 -11.82 -8.16
CA GLU A 88 -8.93 -11.19 -9.42
C GLU A 88 -9.90 -10.09 -9.87
N THR A 89 -11.18 -10.20 -9.48
CA THR A 89 -12.25 -9.22 -9.75
C THR A 89 -12.11 -7.91 -8.97
N ASP A 90 -11.33 -7.90 -7.89
CA ASP A 90 -11.11 -6.73 -7.02
C ASP A 90 -9.90 -5.90 -7.47
N ALA A 91 -9.30 -6.21 -8.62
CA ALA A 91 -8.13 -5.53 -9.14
C ALA A 91 -8.30 -4.01 -9.30
N ASP A 92 -9.47 -3.55 -9.74
CA ASP A 92 -9.80 -2.11 -9.87
C ASP A 92 -9.81 -1.41 -8.51
N THR A 93 -10.43 -2.04 -7.51
CA THR A 93 -10.46 -1.55 -6.12
C THR A 93 -9.06 -1.49 -5.52
N LEU A 94 -8.24 -2.53 -5.73
CA LEU A 94 -6.86 -2.53 -5.27
C LEU A 94 -6.03 -1.47 -5.99
N TYR A 95 -6.20 -1.33 -7.31
CA TYR A 95 -5.52 -0.30 -8.08
C TYR A 95 -5.89 1.09 -7.57
N PHE A 96 -7.17 1.34 -7.31
CA PHE A 96 -7.66 2.61 -6.76
C PHE A 96 -7.03 2.96 -5.41
N LEU A 97 -6.98 2.02 -4.46
CA LEU A 97 -6.29 2.25 -3.19
C LEU A 97 -4.81 2.57 -3.46
N MET A 98 -4.13 1.67 -4.18
CA MET A 98 -2.70 1.80 -4.43
C MET A 98 -2.38 3.10 -5.18
N SER A 99 -3.20 3.57 -6.11
CA SER A 99 -2.90 4.76 -6.90
C SER A 99 -3.00 6.08 -6.15
N ASN A 100 -3.72 6.08 -5.03
CA ASN A 100 -4.02 7.28 -4.25
C ASN A 100 -3.27 7.33 -2.90
N LEU A 101 -2.42 6.35 -2.62
CA LEU A 101 -1.50 6.38 -1.48
C LEU A 101 -0.15 6.99 -1.87
N ARG A 102 0.50 7.58 -0.87
CA ARG A 102 1.85 8.14 -0.96
C ARG A 102 2.90 7.02 -0.81
N TRP A 103 3.78 6.89 -1.81
CA TRP A 103 4.71 5.75 -1.95
C TRP A 103 6.19 6.13 -1.85
N ARG A 104 6.53 7.14 -1.05
CA ARG A 104 7.94 7.51 -0.84
C ARG A 104 8.36 7.24 0.60
N LEU A 105 9.59 6.78 0.79
CA LEU A 105 10.07 6.42 2.13
C LEU A 105 10.07 7.61 3.12
N ASP A 106 10.36 8.82 2.64
CA ASP A 106 10.30 10.07 3.41
C ASP A 106 8.88 10.45 3.86
N GLU A 107 7.87 9.90 3.20
CA GLU A 107 6.44 10.03 3.55
C GLU A 107 5.94 8.89 4.45
N PHE A 108 6.81 7.98 4.89
CA PHE A 108 6.48 6.78 5.66
C PHE A 108 5.35 5.96 5.00
N PRO A 109 5.65 5.32 3.86
CA PRO A 109 4.66 4.68 3.04
C PRO A 109 4.11 3.45 3.77
N ASP A 110 2.85 3.11 3.50
CA ASP A 110 2.25 1.93 4.11
C ASP A 110 2.74 0.65 3.41
N VAL A 111 3.97 0.24 3.77
CA VAL A 111 4.62 -0.96 3.24
C VAL A 111 3.82 -2.21 3.56
N SER A 112 3.00 -2.20 4.61
CA SER A 112 2.12 -3.33 4.93
C SER A 112 1.05 -3.53 3.85
N ILE A 113 0.46 -2.44 3.34
CA ILE A 113 -0.49 -2.46 2.22
C ILE A 113 0.20 -2.90 0.94
N LEU A 114 1.41 -2.40 0.66
CA LEU A 114 2.20 -2.84 -0.49
C LEU A 114 2.47 -4.34 -0.46
N LEU A 115 2.87 -4.89 0.69
CA LEU A 115 3.09 -6.32 0.86
C LEU A 115 1.79 -7.12 0.68
N SER A 116 0.66 -6.63 1.19
CA SER A 116 -0.65 -7.25 0.97
C SER A 116 -1.03 -7.25 -0.51
N ALA A 117 -0.76 -6.17 -1.24
CA ALA A 117 -0.97 -6.07 -2.68
C ALA A 117 -0.06 -7.04 -3.46
N LEU A 118 1.22 -7.17 -3.07
CA LEU A 118 2.13 -8.15 -3.66
C LEU A 118 1.63 -9.59 -3.43
N ARG A 119 1.20 -9.92 -2.21
CA ARG A 119 0.61 -11.23 -1.89
C ARG A 119 -0.67 -11.48 -2.70
N TYR A 120 -1.50 -10.46 -2.90
CA TYR A 120 -2.66 -10.54 -3.79
C TYR A 120 -2.25 -10.96 -5.21
N HIS A 121 -1.22 -10.34 -5.77
CA HIS A 121 -0.75 -10.69 -7.10
C HIS A 121 -0.17 -12.12 -7.13
N VAL A 122 0.62 -12.52 -6.13
CA VAL A 122 1.17 -13.88 -6.03
C VAL A 122 0.06 -14.94 -6.04
N ARG A 123 -1.08 -14.70 -5.37
CA ARG A 123 -2.21 -15.64 -5.35
C ARG A 123 -2.97 -15.71 -6.67
N ASN A 124 -3.04 -14.60 -7.40
CA ASN A 124 -3.88 -14.45 -8.59
C ASN A 124 -3.09 -14.52 -9.91
N GLN A 125 -2.18 -15.49 -10.04
CA GLN A 125 -1.35 -15.64 -11.26
C GLN A 125 -2.04 -16.42 -12.39
N GLU A 126 -3.25 -16.95 -12.16
CA GLU A 126 -4.00 -17.71 -13.17
C GLU A 126 -4.57 -16.82 -14.29
N PRO A 127 -4.73 -17.34 -15.52
CA PRO A 127 -5.32 -16.60 -16.63
C PRO A 127 -6.77 -16.15 -16.35
N ILE A 128 -7.06 -14.87 -16.57
CA ILE A 128 -8.39 -14.27 -16.51
C ILE A 128 -8.96 -14.24 -17.93
N ASP A 129 -10.11 -14.88 -18.13
CA ASP A 129 -10.77 -14.95 -19.44
C ASP A 129 -11.42 -13.62 -19.83
N ASP A 130 -12.12 -12.99 -18.89
CA ASP A 130 -12.79 -11.71 -19.15
C ASP A 130 -11.78 -10.62 -19.53
N LYS A 131 -12.00 -10.02 -20.71
CA LYS A 131 -11.06 -9.05 -21.29
C LYS A 131 -10.94 -7.77 -20.45
N LYS A 132 -12.05 -7.33 -19.83
CA LYS A 132 -12.09 -6.10 -19.05
C LYS A 132 -11.37 -6.30 -17.71
N GLN A 133 -11.74 -7.33 -16.97
CA GLN A 133 -11.09 -7.71 -15.71
C GLN A 133 -9.61 -7.98 -15.91
N ARG A 134 -9.23 -8.69 -16.98
CA ARG A 134 -7.81 -8.90 -17.31
C ARG A 134 -7.05 -7.59 -17.51
N LYS A 135 -7.67 -6.57 -18.13
CA LYS A 135 -7.04 -5.25 -18.32
C LYS A 135 -6.86 -4.52 -16.99
N GLU A 136 -7.89 -4.53 -16.15
CA GLU A 136 -7.88 -3.93 -14.80
C GLU A 136 -6.83 -4.62 -13.92
N TYR A 137 -6.75 -5.95 -13.94
CA TYR A 137 -5.70 -6.73 -13.27
C TYR A 137 -4.31 -6.37 -13.74
N ILE A 138 -4.05 -6.34 -15.06
CA ILE A 138 -2.73 -5.99 -15.60
C ILE A 138 -2.33 -4.57 -15.18
N GLN A 139 -3.27 -3.62 -15.12
CA GLN A 139 -3.01 -2.27 -14.66
C GLN A 139 -2.59 -2.25 -13.19
N SER A 140 -3.39 -2.89 -12.31
CA SER A 140 -3.09 -3.04 -10.88
C SER A 140 -1.73 -3.70 -10.64
N TYR A 141 -1.44 -4.80 -11.36
CA TYR A 141 -0.19 -5.54 -11.29
C TYR A 141 1.01 -4.69 -11.70
N ARG A 142 0.94 -4.00 -12.86
CA ARG A 142 2.04 -3.16 -13.35
C ARG A 142 2.33 -1.98 -12.44
N TYR A 143 1.29 -1.42 -11.81
CA TYR A 143 1.41 -0.31 -10.87
C TYR A 143 2.03 -0.79 -9.55
N THR A 144 1.54 -1.88 -8.96
CA THR A 144 2.07 -2.43 -7.72
C THR A 144 3.56 -2.76 -7.84
N ILE A 145 3.97 -3.44 -8.92
CA ILE A 145 5.38 -3.75 -9.17
C ILE A 145 6.23 -2.48 -9.38
N TYR A 146 5.67 -1.44 -10.00
CA TYR A 146 6.38 -0.17 -10.16
C TYR A 146 6.65 0.50 -8.82
N GLN A 147 5.62 0.67 -7.99
CA GLN A 147 5.78 1.30 -6.68
C GLN A 147 6.72 0.49 -5.78
N THR A 148 6.65 -0.83 -5.87
CA THR A 148 7.56 -1.71 -5.11
C THR A 148 9.03 -1.48 -5.49
N PHE A 149 9.34 -1.21 -6.76
CA PHE A 149 10.71 -0.86 -7.13
C PHE A 149 11.17 0.47 -6.56
N GLY A 150 10.29 1.48 -6.51
CA GLY A 150 10.59 2.76 -5.87
C GLY A 150 10.95 2.56 -4.40
N ILE A 151 10.10 1.87 -3.64
CA ILE A 151 10.35 1.57 -2.23
C ILE A 151 11.65 0.78 -2.01
N LEU A 152 11.97 -0.19 -2.87
CA LEU A 152 13.24 -0.92 -2.75
C LEU A 152 14.46 -0.03 -2.99
N ILE A 153 14.36 0.94 -3.90
CA ILE A 153 15.43 1.92 -4.16
C ILE A 153 15.57 2.81 -2.93
N ASP A 154 14.47 3.41 -2.44
CA ASP A 154 14.49 4.27 -1.26
C ASP A 154 15.06 3.55 -0.03
N ILE A 155 14.66 2.29 0.20
CA ILE A 155 15.21 1.46 1.29
C ILE A 155 16.71 1.24 1.12
N SER A 156 17.16 0.96 -0.12
CA SER A 156 18.58 0.72 -0.38
C SER A 156 19.41 1.99 -0.20
N GLU A 157 18.89 3.15 -0.60
CA GLU A 157 19.53 4.46 -0.38
C GLU A 157 19.58 4.81 1.10
N ALA A 158 18.50 4.54 1.85
CA ALA A 158 18.47 4.75 3.30
C ALA A 158 19.50 3.86 4.02
N LEU A 159 19.66 2.61 3.59
CA LEU A 159 20.60 1.64 4.18
C LEU A 159 22.05 1.79 3.67
N ASP A 160 22.33 2.71 2.75
CA ASP A 160 23.66 2.88 2.17
C ASP A 160 24.64 3.49 3.21
N ASP A 161 25.92 3.13 3.14
CA ASP A 161 26.91 3.39 4.20
C ASP A 161 27.09 4.89 4.52
N ALA A 162 26.79 5.76 3.55
CA ALA A 162 26.84 7.22 3.71
C ALA A 162 25.72 7.79 4.59
N ASN A 163 24.62 7.05 4.78
CA ASN A 163 23.45 7.44 5.58
C ASN A 163 23.38 6.68 6.93
N LEU A 164 24.29 5.73 7.15
CA LEU A 164 24.33 4.92 8.38
C LEU A 164 24.60 5.76 9.64
N GLU A 165 25.35 6.86 9.58
CA GLU A 165 25.57 7.73 10.75
C GLU A 165 24.25 8.31 11.33
N VAL A 166 23.21 8.45 10.49
CA VAL A 166 21.86 8.90 10.89
C VAL A 166 21.02 7.74 11.42
N LEU A 167 21.17 6.54 10.86
CA LEU A 167 20.45 5.32 11.28
C LEU A 167 21.06 4.63 12.50
N GLU A 168 22.35 4.83 12.79
CA GLU A 168 23.00 4.32 14.00
C GLU A 168 22.32 4.83 15.29
N GLN A 169 21.61 5.95 15.20
CA GLN A 169 20.80 6.52 16.28
C GLN A 169 19.44 5.80 16.48
N ASP A 170 18.95 5.06 15.47
CA ASP A 170 17.67 4.34 15.48
C ASP A 170 17.80 2.92 14.87
N LYS A 171 18.41 2.03 15.65
CA LYS A 171 18.58 0.60 15.31
C LYS A 171 17.27 -0.15 15.06
N ASP A 172 16.12 0.39 15.49
CA ASP A 172 14.84 -0.25 15.28
C ASP A 172 14.27 0.11 13.90
N LEU A 173 14.50 1.34 13.42
CA LEU A 173 14.21 1.73 12.05
C LEU A 173 15.07 0.94 11.03
N GLU A 174 16.37 0.81 11.27
CA GLU A 174 17.26 0.02 10.40
C GLU A 174 16.76 -1.42 10.24
N LYS A 175 16.46 -2.09 11.36
CA LYS A 175 15.89 -3.45 11.35
C LYS A 175 14.57 -3.51 10.58
N LEU A 176 13.71 -2.51 10.73
CA LEU A 176 12.43 -2.44 10.05
C LEU A 176 12.60 -2.32 8.53
N LEU A 177 13.52 -1.46 8.07
CA LEU A 177 13.84 -1.29 6.65
C LEU A 177 14.39 -2.59 6.05
N VAL A 178 15.32 -3.25 6.75
CA VAL A 178 15.86 -4.55 6.36
C VAL A 178 14.77 -5.60 6.29
N TYR A 179 13.89 -5.66 7.30
CA TYR A 179 12.73 -6.55 7.32
C TYR A 179 11.81 -6.32 6.11
N TRP A 180 11.45 -5.06 5.83
CA TRP A 180 10.63 -4.70 4.67
C TRP A 180 11.28 -5.11 3.35
N GLN A 181 12.57 -4.84 3.20
CA GLN A 181 13.32 -5.24 2.01
C GLN A 181 13.19 -6.75 1.78
N PHE A 182 13.41 -7.56 2.81
CA PHE A 182 13.34 -9.02 2.69
C PHE A 182 11.92 -9.53 2.40
N GLU A 183 10.89 -9.01 3.07
CA GLU A 183 9.50 -9.42 2.80
C GLU A 183 9.08 -9.09 1.36
N ILE A 184 9.50 -7.93 0.84
CA ILE A 184 9.25 -7.54 -0.56
C ILE A 184 9.96 -8.50 -1.51
N LEU A 185 11.25 -8.75 -1.27
CA LEU A 185 12.07 -9.65 -2.08
C LEU A 185 11.55 -11.09 -2.08
N GLU A 186 10.98 -11.56 -0.96
CA GLU A 186 10.31 -12.85 -0.87
C GLU A 186 9.13 -12.93 -1.85
N GLN A 187 8.27 -11.88 -1.90
CA GLN A 187 7.14 -11.86 -2.84
C GLN A 187 7.62 -11.75 -4.29
N PHE A 188 8.67 -10.97 -4.56
CA PHE A 188 9.28 -10.90 -5.89
C PHE A 188 9.83 -12.26 -6.32
N SER A 189 10.47 -13.04 -5.43
CA SER A 189 10.92 -14.40 -5.75
C SER A 189 9.76 -15.28 -6.22
N LYS A 190 8.63 -15.28 -5.49
CA LYS A 190 7.43 -16.06 -5.85
C LYS A 190 6.85 -15.65 -7.22
N ILE A 191 6.81 -14.34 -7.49
CA ILE A 191 6.40 -13.82 -8.81
C ILE A 191 7.39 -14.25 -9.91
N TYR A 192 8.69 -14.22 -9.62
CA TYR A 192 9.72 -14.64 -10.57
C TYR A 192 9.68 -16.14 -10.86
N GLU A 193 9.44 -16.97 -9.85
CA GLU A 193 9.37 -18.42 -9.99
C GLU A 193 8.24 -18.83 -10.95
N THR A 194 7.08 -18.18 -10.83
CA THR A 194 5.91 -18.41 -11.69
C THR A 194 5.99 -17.73 -13.07
N ARG A 195 7.10 -17.06 -13.41
CA ARG A 195 7.25 -16.25 -14.64
C ARG A 195 7.00 -16.98 -15.97
N ARG A 196 7.18 -18.30 -16.00
CA ARG A 196 6.97 -19.13 -17.21
C ARG A 196 5.48 -19.41 -17.44
N GLU A 197 4.73 -19.52 -16.36
CA GLU A 197 3.33 -19.95 -16.32
C GLU A 197 2.39 -18.75 -16.28
N SER A 198 2.78 -17.69 -15.56
CA SER A 198 2.00 -16.46 -15.45
C SER A 198 1.85 -15.74 -16.79
N PRO A 199 0.60 -15.50 -17.26
CA PRO A 199 0.36 -14.69 -18.46
C PRO A 199 0.67 -13.20 -18.22
N TYR A 200 0.78 -12.78 -16.95
CA TYR A 200 0.92 -11.37 -16.54
C TYR A 200 2.38 -10.94 -16.42
N TYR A 201 3.30 -11.85 -16.08
CA TYR A 201 4.72 -11.53 -15.99
C TYR A 201 5.25 -10.92 -17.29
N LYS A 202 4.83 -11.44 -18.44
CA LYS A 202 5.18 -10.90 -19.76
C LYS A 202 4.60 -9.50 -20.02
N LYS A 203 3.59 -9.06 -19.27
CA LYS A 203 2.95 -7.73 -19.38
C LYS A 203 3.67 -6.63 -18.59
N LEU A 204 4.66 -6.97 -17.75
CA LEU A 204 5.45 -5.98 -17.01
C LEU A 204 6.35 -5.09 -17.90
N GLY A 205 6.64 -5.52 -19.13
CA GLY A 205 7.68 -4.90 -19.96
C GLY A 205 9.08 -5.39 -19.62
N TRP A 206 10.05 -5.17 -20.51
CA TRP A 206 11.37 -5.79 -20.41
C TRP A 206 12.17 -5.29 -19.20
N PHE A 207 12.17 -3.99 -18.94
CA PHE A 207 12.93 -3.37 -17.85
C PHE A 207 12.51 -3.92 -16.48
N LYS A 208 11.21 -3.90 -16.18
CA LYS A 208 10.66 -4.43 -14.92
C LYS A 208 10.96 -5.91 -14.73
N ARG A 209 10.88 -6.72 -15.79
CA ARG A 209 11.26 -8.15 -15.73
C ARG A 209 12.76 -8.34 -15.46
N TRP A 210 13.61 -7.51 -16.05
CA TRP A 210 15.04 -7.55 -15.83
C TRP A 210 15.38 -7.16 -14.39
N ALA A 211 14.80 -6.07 -13.89
CA ALA A 211 14.98 -5.60 -12.52
C ALA A 211 14.53 -6.65 -11.50
N LEU A 212 13.34 -7.23 -11.68
CA LEU A 212 12.81 -8.29 -10.80
C LEU A 212 13.76 -9.51 -10.78
N GLY A 213 14.23 -9.94 -11.96
CA GLY A 213 15.23 -11.01 -12.05
C GLY A 213 16.55 -10.67 -11.36
N GLY A 214 17.03 -9.44 -11.47
CA GLY A 214 18.26 -8.97 -10.83
C GLY A 214 18.16 -8.92 -9.30
N TYR A 215 17.03 -8.43 -8.76
CA TYR A 215 16.78 -8.45 -7.31
C TYR A 215 16.78 -9.88 -6.78
N VAL A 216 16.03 -10.78 -7.42
CA VAL A 216 15.91 -12.18 -6.98
C VAL A 216 17.25 -12.91 -7.05
N THR A 217 18.05 -12.73 -8.11
CA THR A 217 19.34 -13.44 -8.22
C THR A 217 20.39 -12.95 -7.24
N ARG A 218 20.45 -11.64 -6.98
CA ARG A 218 21.42 -11.05 -6.03
C ARG A 218 21.11 -11.36 -4.58
N THR A 219 19.83 -11.56 -4.25
CA THR A 219 19.38 -11.69 -2.85
C THR A 219 18.95 -13.10 -2.49
N ARG A 220 19.08 -14.08 -3.37
CA ARG A 220 18.63 -15.47 -3.16
C ARG A 220 19.20 -16.11 -1.90
N ASP A 221 20.52 -16.00 -1.69
CA ASP A 221 21.19 -16.59 -0.53
C ASP A 221 20.85 -15.82 0.76
N ALA A 222 20.74 -14.49 0.66
CA ALA A 222 20.31 -13.65 1.78
C ALA A 222 18.85 -13.92 2.18
N LEU A 223 17.96 -14.13 1.21
CA LEU A 223 16.56 -14.54 1.43
C LEU A 223 16.44 -15.91 2.08
N TYR A 224 17.28 -16.87 1.69
CA TYR A 224 17.33 -18.18 2.32
C TYR A 224 17.77 -18.08 3.80
N MET A 225 18.79 -17.27 4.08
CA MET A 225 19.25 -17.01 5.45
C MET A 225 18.21 -16.24 6.27
N TYR A 226 17.53 -15.26 5.67
CA TYR A 226 16.45 -14.52 6.32
C TYR A 226 15.24 -15.42 6.63
N SER A 227 14.76 -16.20 5.65
CA SER A 227 13.60 -17.08 5.85
C SER A 227 13.85 -18.15 6.93
N SER A 228 15.07 -18.68 7.03
CA SER A 228 15.44 -19.61 8.10
C SER A 228 15.52 -18.96 9.50
N LYS A 229 15.78 -17.65 9.57
CA LYS A 229 15.86 -16.85 10.81
C LYS A 229 14.62 -15.99 11.08
N LYS A 230 13.62 -16.01 10.21
CA LYS A 230 12.40 -15.18 10.30
C LYS A 230 11.72 -15.31 11.67
N ALA A 231 11.68 -16.53 12.21
CA ALA A 231 11.13 -16.81 13.54
C ALA A 231 11.97 -16.23 14.71
N GLU A 232 13.28 -16.02 14.55
CA GLU A 232 14.14 -15.38 15.55
C GLU A 232 13.97 -13.85 15.51
N LEU A 233 13.84 -13.28 14.31
CA LEU A 233 13.56 -11.86 14.10
C LEU A 233 12.16 -11.50 14.59
N GLU A 234 11.15 -12.33 14.33
CA GLU A 234 9.79 -12.17 14.84
C GLU A 234 9.70 -12.29 16.37
N LYS A 235 10.55 -13.09 17.02
CA LYS A 235 10.63 -13.23 18.50
C LYS A 235 11.23 -12.01 19.20
N SER A 236 11.86 -11.10 18.48
CA SER A 236 12.29 -9.81 19.02
C SER A 236 11.14 -8.79 19.12
N LYS A 237 9.94 -9.14 18.62
CA LYS A 237 8.70 -8.44 18.98
C LYS A 237 8.40 -8.71 20.46
N SER A 238 8.63 -7.69 21.27
CA SER A 238 8.39 -7.68 22.71
C SER A 238 6.97 -8.19 23.04
N PRO A 239 6.77 -8.97 24.13
CA PRO A 239 5.44 -9.46 24.54
C PRO A 239 4.45 -8.34 24.93
N ASN A 240 4.89 -7.08 24.91
CA ASN A 240 4.07 -5.89 25.13
C ASN A 240 3.49 -5.26 23.86
N GLU A 241 3.66 -5.86 22.67
CA GLU A 241 2.77 -5.58 21.54
C GLU A 241 1.39 -6.21 21.85
N LYS A 242 0.61 -5.50 22.67
CA LYS A 242 -0.84 -5.66 22.70
C LYS A 242 -1.31 -5.66 21.24
N ARG A 243 -2.13 -6.65 20.89
CA ARG A 243 -3.19 -6.44 19.90
C ARG A 243 -3.92 -5.14 20.29
N GLY A 244 -3.69 -4.08 19.54
CA GLY A 244 -4.15 -2.71 19.86
C GLY A 244 -3.17 -1.76 19.20
N GLY A 245 -3.53 -1.06 18.14
CA GLY A 245 -4.71 -0.23 18.02
C GLY A 245 -4.16 1.10 17.55
N ASN A 246 -4.64 1.61 16.42
CA ASN A 246 -4.17 2.85 15.83
C ASN A 246 -2.64 2.99 15.85
N THR A 247 -1.95 2.43 14.86
CA THR A 247 -0.82 3.14 14.25
C THR A 247 -1.39 4.38 13.57
N LYS A 248 -1.91 5.30 14.40
CA LYS A 248 -2.07 6.70 14.03
C LYS A 248 -0.71 7.08 13.50
N LYS A 249 -0.62 7.45 12.22
CA LYS A 249 0.43 8.38 11.83
C LYS A 249 0.38 9.47 12.87
N ARG A 250 1.50 9.59 13.57
CA ARG A 250 1.70 10.67 14.52
C ARG A 250 1.56 11.92 13.67
N ARG A 251 0.38 12.58 13.68
CA ARG A 251 0.26 14.01 13.36
C ARG A 251 1.49 14.61 14.03
N ARG A 252 2.40 15.17 13.24
CA ARG A 252 3.60 15.83 13.77
C ARG A 252 3.10 16.80 14.82
N LYS A 253 3.20 16.42 16.09
CA LYS A 253 3.01 17.35 17.18
C LYS A 253 4.36 18.02 17.35
N ARG A 254 4.36 19.28 16.91
CA ARG A 254 5.33 20.37 17.11
C ARG A 254 6.42 20.46 16.08
#